data_AF-A0A831KH40-F1
#
_entry.id   AF-A0A831KH40-F1
#
_cell.length_a   1.000
_cell.length_b   1.000
_cell.length_c   1.000
_cell.angle_alpha   90.00
_cell.angle_beta   90.00
_cell.angle_gamma   90.00
#
_symmetry.space_group_name_H-M   'P 1'
#
loop_
_entity.id
_entity.type
_entity.pdbx_description
1 polymer ?
#
loop_
_entity_poly.entity_id
_entity_poly.type
_entity_poly.pdbx_seq_one_letter_code
_entity_poly.pdbx_strand_id
1 'polypeptide(L)'
;IKRVRPEKNSVVVSISGLEFELDVTRTIHENVERYYNLSKKAKEKAIGVEKAIENTLNEIKSVEEKIERRYASKIRVRRRKEWYENYRWFITSDGFLVIGGRSAKMNEEIVSKHLENKDLFFHTQSPGAPVVILKNGTNAPKSSIREAAIFAASYSSLWKEGKYSGDVYYVYPNQVSKAAKHGEYLPRGGFYITGKRNYISVELNCAIGVELSKLRVIGGPTDAIKRYADYYIEIEIGDKDPNELSVEISKRLAGMAGDEEHIVRAIATPDEVAKFLPPGRSKIKL
;
A
#
# COMPACT_ATOMS: atom_id res chain seq x y z
N ILE A 1 30.75 -56.95 -9.46
CA ILE A 1 29.31 -57.35 -9.38
C ILE A 1 28.92 -57.28 -7.91
N LYS A 2 27.80 -56.62 -7.59
CA LYS A 2 27.32 -56.47 -6.20
C LYS A 2 26.31 -57.54 -5.80
N ARG A 3 25.47 -57.98 -6.74
CA ARG A 3 24.39 -58.95 -6.50
C ARG A 3 23.98 -59.61 -7.81
N VAL A 4 23.65 -60.90 -7.77
CA VAL A 4 23.15 -61.65 -8.92
C VAL A 4 21.66 -61.93 -8.70
N ARG A 5 20.85 -61.84 -9.76
CA ARG A 5 19.41 -62.11 -9.75
C ARG A 5 19.08 -63.16 -10.82
N PRO A 6 19.24 -64.45 -10.50
CA PRO A 6 18.99 -65.54 -11.45
C PRO A 6 17.56 -65.52 -12.00
N GLU A 7 16.59 -65.17 -11.15
CA GLU A 7 15.17 -65.10 -11.48
C GLU A 7 14.81 -64.03 -12.53
N LYS A 8 15.72 -63.09 -12.78
CA LYS A 8 15.57 -62.03 -13.79
C LYS A 8 16.60 -62.12 -14.92
N ASN A 9 17.42 -63.17 -14.93
CA ASN A 9 18.61 -63.24 -15.78
C ASN A 9 19.44 -61.95 -15.73
N SER A 10 19.67 -61.38 -14.55
CA SER A 10 20.34 -60.09 -14.41
C SER A 10 21.41 -60.06 -13.31
N VAL A 11 22.37 -59.14 -13.46
CA VAL A 11 23.41 -58.85 -12.47
C VAL A 11 23.40 -57.37 -12.11
N VAL A 12 23.51 -57.07 -10.82
CA VAL A 12 23.65 -55.70 -10.32
C VAL A 12 25.13 -55.36 -10.24
N VAL A 13 25.55 -54.33 -10.97
CA VAL A 13 26.90 -53.77 -10.94
C VAL A 13 26.88 -52.40 -10.29
N SER A 14 27.95 -52.06 -9.59
CA SER A 14 28.14 -50.73 -9.00
C SER A 14 29.15 -49.97 -9.86
N ILE A 15 28.73 -48.86 -10.46
CA ILE A 15 29.58 -48.00 -11.29
C ILE A 15 29.49 -46.59 -10.71
N SER A 16 30.63 -46.01 -10.33
CA SER A 16 30.70 -44.66 -9.74
C SER A 16 29.76 -44.44 -8.55
N GLY A 17 29.58 -45.47 -7.72
CA GLY A 17 28.69 -45.43 -6.55
C GLY A 17 27.20 -45.64 -6.84
N LEU A 18 26.80 -45.79 -8.11
CA LEU A 18 25.42 -46.06 -8.53
C LEU A 18 25.25 -47.55 -8.89
N GLU A 19 24.12 -48.14 -8.50
CA GLU A 19 23.79 -49.54 -8.79
C GLU A 19 22.97 -49.65 -10.10
N PHE A 20 23.45 -50.44 -11.06
CA PHE A 20 22.81 -50.72 -12.34
C PHE A 20 22.53 -52.22 -12.46
N GLU A 21 21.32 -52.58 -12.90
CA GLU A 21 20.89 -53.94 -13.18
C GLU A 21 21.05 -54.23 -14.67
N LEU A 22 22.01 -55.10 -15.01
CA LEU A 22 22.32 -55.50 -16.37
C LEU A 22 21.72 -56.87 -16.66
N ASP A 23 20.94 -56.97 -17.74
CA ASP A 23 20.40 -58.22 -18.26
C ASP A 23 21.52 -59.01 -18.94
N VAL A 24 21.80 -60.22 -18.47
CA VAL A 24 22.90 -61.06 -18.97
C VAL A 24 22.56 -61.75 -20.29
N THR A 25 21.29 -61.74 -20.71
CA THR A 25 20.85 -62.23 -22.02
C THR A 25 21.05 -61.20 -23.14
N ARG A 26 21.45 -59.97 -22.78
CA ARG A 26 21.69 -58.86 -23.69
C ARG A 26 23.17 -58.49 -23.73
N THR A 27 23.58 -57.90 -24.83
CA THR A 27 24.90 -57.28 -24.96
C THR A 27 25.04 -56.07 -24.04
N ILE A 28 26.30 -55.66 -23.80
CA ILE A 28 26.62 -54.44 -23.05
C ILE A 28 26.00 -53.22 -23.75
N HIS A 29 26.08 -53.16 -25.08
CA HIS A 29 25.50 -52.07 -25.87
C HIS A 29 23.98 -51.98 -25.70
N GLU A 30 23.26 -53.10 -25.74
CA GLU A 30 21.81 -53.12 -25.53
C GLU A 30 21.40 -52.71 -24.11
N ASN A 31 22.18 -53.07 -23.09
CA ASN A 31 21.95 -52.59 -21.72
C ASN A 31 22.20 -51.07 -21.60
N VAL A 32 23.26 -50.55 -22.22
CA VAL A 32 23.55 -49.11 -22.26
C VAL A 32 22.43 -48.35 -22.98
N GLU A 33 21.98 -48.85 -24.13
CA GLU A 33 20.89 -48.26 -24.89
C GLU A 33 19.57 -48.26 -24.10
N ARG A 34 19.27 -49.33 -23.35
CA ARG A 34 18.12 -49.38 -22.44
C ARG A 34 18.18 -48.27 -21.39
N TYR A 35 19.30 -48.10 -20.70
CA TYR A 35 19.46 -47.05 -19.68
C TYR A 35 19.42 -45.64 -20.28
N TYR A 36 20.01 -45.45 -21.46
CA TYR A 36 19.92 -44.20 -22.20
C TYR A 36 18.46 -43.85 -22.54
N ASN A 37 17.71 -44.81 -23.07
CA ASN A 37 16.30 -44.64 -23.41
C ASN A 37 15.42 -44.39 -22.18
N LEU A 38 15.71 -45.04 -21.04
CA LEU A 38 15.04 -44.76 -19.76
C LEU A 38 15.32 -43.33 -19.29
N SER A 39 16.57 -42.88 -19.34
CA SER A 39 16.96 -41.52 -18.99
C SER A 39 16.28 -40.48 -19.89
N LYS A 40 16.25 -40.71 -21.20
CA LYS A 40 15.56 -39.84 -22.17
C LYS A 40 14.07 -39.73 -21.86
N LYS A 41 13.37 -40.86 -21.68
CA LYS A 41 11.94 -40.87 -21.33
C LYS A 41 11.65 -40.19 -19.98
N ALA A 42 12.53 -40.37 -18.99
CA ALA A 42 12.38 -39.72 -17.69
C ALA A 42 12.53 -38.19 -17.81
N LYS A 43 13.51 -37.71 -18.59
CA LYS A 43 13.69 -36.28 -18.88
C LYS A 43 12.48 -35.68 -19.62
N GLU A 44 11.99 -36.36 -20.65
CA GLU A 44 10.79 -35.92 -21.39
C GLU A 44 9.56 -35.81 -20.48
N LYS A 45 9.36 -36.80 -19.59
CA LYS A 45 8.29 -36.75 -18.58
C LYS A 45 8.48 -35.59 -17.60
N ALA A 46 9.69 -35.35 -17.10
CA ALA A 46 9.98 -34.24 -16.20
C ALA A 46 9.63 -32.88 -16.84
N ILE A 47 10.04 -32.67 -18.10
CA ILE A 47 9.70 -31.46 -18.87
C ILE A 47 8.17 -31.33 -19.04
N GLY A 48 7.48 -32.44 -19.29
CA GLY A 48 6.02 -32.46 -19.37
C GLY A 48 5.34 -32.04 -18.06
N VAL A 49 5.85 -32.51 -16.92
CA VAL A 49 5.36 -32.15 -15.57
C VAL A 49 5.64 -30.67 -15.27
N GLU A 50 6.85 -30.17 -15.57
CA GLU A 50 7.20 -28.76 -15.39
C GLU A 50 6.25 -27.84 -16.16
N LYS A 51 5.97 -28.14 -17.43
CA LYS A 51 5.00 -27.39 -18.24
C LYS A 51 3.59 -27.47 -17.69
N ALA A 52 3.16 -28.64 -17.19
CA ALA A 52 1.85 -28.79 -16.58
C ALA A 52 1.70 -27.96 -15.30
N ILE A 53 2.75 -27.91 -14.47
CA ILE A 53 2.81 -27.05 -13.28
C ILE A 53 2.71 -25.58 -13.69
N GLU A 54 3.52 -25.13 -14.65
CA GLU A 54 3.51 -23.75 -15.16
C GLU A 54 2.13 -23.35 -15.68
N ASN A 55 1.50 -24.19 -16.50
CA ASN A 55 0.15 -23.95 -17.02
C ASN A 55 -0.88 -23.85 -15.89
N THR A 56 -0.81 -24.77 -14.91
CA THR A 56 -1.72 -24.77 -13.75
C THR A 56 -1.56 -23.48 -12.93
N LEU A 57 -0.32 -23.03 -12.70
CA LEU A 57 -0.04 -21.78 -11.98
C LEU A 57 -0.60 -20.56 -12.72
N ASN A 58 -0.45 -20.52 -14.05
CA ASN A 58 -1.02 -19.45 -14.88
C ASN A 58 -2.56 -19.47 -14.87
N GLU A 59 -3.18 -20.65 -14.89
CA GLU A 59 -4.63 -20.79 -14.77
C GLU A 59 -5.14 -20.29 -13.42
N ILE A 60 -4.51 -20.70 -12.31
CA ILE A 60 -4.83 -20.24 -10.95
C ILE A 60 -4.78 -18.71 -10.90
N LYS A 61 -3.67 -18.11 -11.35
CA LYS A 61 -3.52 -16.66 -11.39
C LYS A 61 -4.62 -15.97 -12.20
N SER A 62 -4.98 -16.54 -13.36
CA SER A 62 -6.05 -15.98 -14.20
C SER A 62 -7.43 -16.03 -13.52
N VAL A 63 -7.70 -17.05 -12.71
CA VAL A 63 -8.94 -17.21 -11.96
C VAL A 63 -8.96 -16.21 -10.80
N GLU A 64 -7.87 -16.07 -10.06
CA GLU A 64 -7.72 -15.07 -9.00
C GLU A 64 -7.98 -13.65 -9.53
N GLU A 65 -7.35 -13.27 -10.64
CA GLU A 65 -7.56 -11.95 -11.29
C GLU A 65 -9.03 -11.74 -11.74
N LYS A 66 -9.74 -12.81 -12.12
CA LYS A 66 -11.18 -12.73 -12.44
C LYS A 66 -12.02 -12.51 -11.19
N ILE A 67 -11.70 -13.20 -10.09
CA ILE A 67 -12.36 -13.04 -8.80
C ILE A 67 -12.17 -11.61 -8.29
N GLU A 68 -10.94 -11.12 -8.28
CA GLU A 68 -10.61 -9.75 -7.87
C GLU A 68 -11.37 -8.70 -8.69
N ARG A 69 -11.39 -8.82 -10.03
CA ARG A 69 -12.17 -7.93 -10.90
C ARG A 69 -13.67 -7.97 -10.61
N ARG A 70 -14.21 -9.16 -10.29
CA ARG A 70 -15.62 -9.33 -9.92
C ARG A 70 -15.93 -8.64 -8.58
N TYR A 71 -15.03 -8.70 -7.60
CA TYR A 71 -15.20 -7.97 -6.34
C TYR A 71 -15.04 -6.46 -6.54
N ALA A 72 -14.00 -6.02 -7.26
CA ALA A 72 -13.76 -4.61 -7.53
C ALA A 72 -14.94 -3.93 -8.25
N SER A 73 -15.54 -4.61 -9.24
CA SER A 73 -16.75 -4.13 -9.90
C SER A 73 -17.96 -4.05 -8.96
N LYS A 74 -18.19 -5.08 -8.12
CA LYS A 74 -19.25 -5.05 -7.09
C LYS A 74 -19.04 -3.91 -6.09
N ILE A 75 -17.80 -3.69 -5.63
CA ILE A 75 -17.44 -2.61 -4.71
C ILE A 75 -17.77 -1.25 -5.36
N ARG A 76 -17.32 -1.05 -6.61
CA ARG A 76 -17.57 0.21 -7.35
C ARG A 76 -19.05 0.49 -7.56
N VAL A 77 -19.88 -0.53 -7.77
CA VAL A 77 -21.34 -0.35 -7.88
C VAL A 77 -21.98 -0.03 -6.52
N ARG A 78 -21.53 -0.70 -5.45
CA ARG A 78 -22.08 -0.50 -4.10
C ARG A 78 -21.69 0.84 -3.47
N ARG A 79 -20.54 1.39 -3.84
CA ARG A 79 -19.95 2.55 -3.19
C ARG A 79 -20.04 3.81 -4.05
N ARG A 80 -20.77 4.82 -3.58
CA ARG A 80 -20.65 6.18 -4.10
C ARG A 80 -19.45 6.85 -3.44
N LYS A 81 -18.55 7.40 -4.25
CA LYS A 81 -17.42 8.18 -3.73
C LYS A 81 -17.94 9.47 -3.11
N GLU A 82 -17.45 9.77 -1.93
CA GLU A 82 -17.70 11.05 -1.28
C GLU A 82 -16.90 12.15 -1.98
N TRP A 83 -17.43 13.37 -1.98
CA TRP A 83 -16.81 14.51 -2.66
C TRP A 83 -15.37 14.79 -2.16
N TYR A 84 -15.12 14.53 -0.88
CA TYR A 84 -13.84 14.78 -0.23
C TYR A 84 -12.74 13.81 -0.66
N GLU A 85 -13.10 12.67 -1.28
CA GLU A 85 -12.13 11.66 -1.75
C GLU A 85 -11.29 12.12 -2.93
N ASN A 86 -11.68 13.22 -3.56
CA ASN A 86 -10.88 13.90 -4.57
C ASN A 86 -9.65 14.61 -3.97
N TYR A 87 -9.61 14.81 -2.66
CA TYR A 87 -8.53 15.44 -1.90
C TYR A 87 -7.73 14.39 -1.11
N ARG A 88 -6.66 14.78 -0.43
CA ARG A 88 -6.18 13.99 0.71
C ARG A 88 -7.21 14.17 1.82
N TRP A 89 -7.52 13.11 2.54
CA TRP A 89 -8.55 13.18 3.57
C TRP A 89 -8.34 12.08 4.60
N PHE A 90 -8.90 12.31 5.79
CA PHE A 90 -9.14 11.27 6.78
C PHE A 90 -10.30 11.73 7.69
N ILE A 91 -10.80 10.81 8.51
CA ILE A 91 -11.75 11.13 9.60
C ILE A 91 -10.98 11.01 10.90
N THR A 92 -11.01 12.04 11.76
CA THR A 92 -10.36 12.00 13.08
C THR A 92 -10.93 10.89 13.94
N SER A 93 -10.22 10.46 14.98
CA SER A 93 -10.73 9.45 15.92
C SER A 93 -12.04 9.88 16.60
N ASP A 94 -12.31 11.18 16.69
CA ASP A 94 -13.55 11.78 17.19
C ASP A 94 -14.66 11.96 16.12
N GLY A 95 -14.43 11.57 14.86
CA GLY A 95 -15.44 11.62 13.80
C GLY A 95 -15.50 12.90 12.96
N PHE A 96 -14.49 13.77 13.03
CA PHE A 96 -14.45 15.00 12.24
C PHE A 96 -13.72 14.77 10.90
N LEU A 97 -14.27 15.33 9.83
CA LEU A 97 -13.63 15.27 8.51
C LEU A 97 -12.44 16.22 8.44
N VAL A 98 -11.31 15.72 7.97
CA VAL A 98 -10.15 16.52 7.57
C VAL A 98 -9.89 16.32 6.09
N ILE A 99 -9.68 17.43 5.37
CA ILE A 99 -9.28 17.41 3.95
C ILE A 99 -7.98 18.20 3.77
N GLY A 100 -7.18 17.83 2.78
CA GLY A 100 -5.98 18.56 2.40
C GLY A 100 -5.58 18.40 0.95
N GLY A 101 -4.84 19.38 0.44
CA GLY A 101 -4.48 19.41 -0.98
C GLY A 101 -3.28 18.53 -1.33
N ARG A 102 -3.25 18.07 -2.59
CA ARG A 102 -2.10 17.37 -3.19
C ARG A 102 -1.19 18.32 -3.99
N SER A 103 -1.66 19.51 -4.33
CA SER A 103 -0.98 20.48 -5.17
C SER A 103 -1.42 21.91 -4.84
N ALA A 104 -0.66 22.90 -5.30
CA ALA A 104 -1.01 24.31 -5.14
C ALA A 104 -2.41 24.66 -5.69
N LYS A 105 -2.76 24.13 -6.86
CA LYS A 105 -4.11 24.31 -7.46
C LYS A 105 -5.20 23.73 -6.56
N MET A 106 -4.95 22.56 -5.99
CA MET A 106 -5.90 21.90 -5.09
C MET A 106 -6.02 22.61 -3.75
N ASN A 107 -4.92 23.16 -3.22
CA ASN A 107 -4.92 24.03 -2.04
C ASN A 107 -5.81 25.27 -2.25
N GLU A 108 -5.63 25.96 -3.38
CA GLU A 108 -6.48 27.11 -3.77
C GLU A 108 -7.95 26.71 -3.87
N GLU A 109 -8.25 25.57 -4.50
CA GLU A 109 -9.62 25.06 -4.61
C GLU A 109 -10.24 24.76 -3.23
N ILE A 110 -9.52 24.08 -2.35
CA ILE A 110 -9.97 23.74 -1.00
C ILE A 110 -10.33 25.01 -0.22
N VAL A 111 -9.46 26.01 -0.22
CA VAL A 111 -9.74 27.29 0.47
C VAL A 111 -10.89 28.05 -0.19
N SER A 112 -11.02 27.96 -1.51
CA SER A 112 -12.07 28.68 -2.25
C SER A 112 -13.45 28.10 -2.06
N LYS A 113 -13.57 26.77 -2.04
CA LYS A 113 -14.86 26.08 -2.14
C LYS A 113 -15.28 25.42 -0.84
N HIS A 114 -14.34 25.06 0.04
CA HIS A 114 -14.59 24.14 1.15
C HIS A 114 -14.22 24.70 2.52
N LEU A 115 -13.54 25.84 2.62
CA LEU A 115 -13.25 26.52 3.88
C LEU A 115 -14.47 27.34 4.34
N GLU A 116 -15.08 26.92 5.44
CA GLU A 116 -16.30 27.51 6.00
C GLU A 116 -16.04 28.07 7.41
N ASN A 117 -16.91 28.97 7.88
CA ASN A 117 -16.72 29.75 9.11
C ASN A 117 -16.39 28.95 10.39
N LYS A 118 -16.86 27.70 10.50
CA LYS A 118 -16.64 26.84 11.68
C LYS A 118 -15.43 25.93 11.56
N ASP A 119 -14.73 25.97 10.44
CA ASP A 119 -13.56 25.14 10.20
C ASP A 119 -12.31 25.71 10.86
N LEU A 120 -11.24 24.91 10.88
CA LEU A 120 -9.90 25.39 11.20
C LEU A 120 -8.97 25.09 10.03
N PHE A 121 -8.19 26.10 9.64
CA PHE A 121 -7.16 26.00 8.60
C PHE A 121 -5.82 25.67 9.25
N PHE A 122 -5.10 24.69 8.71
CA PHE A 122 -3.79 24.24 9.17
C PHE A 122 -2.77 24.33 8.04
N HIS A 123 -1.54 24.69 8.41
CA HIS A 123 -0.39 24.68 7.50
C HIS A 123 0.92 24.59 8.30
N THR A 124 1.95 23.98 7.73
CA THR A 124 3.30 23.99 8.33
C THR A 124 4.08 25.24 7.89
N GLN A 125 5.23 25.53 8.46
CA GLN A 125 6.08 26.60 7.90
C GLN A 125 6.90 26.14 6.68
N SER A 126 6.93 24.83 6.40
CA SER A 126 7.75 24.27 5.33
C SER A 126 7.19 24.56 3.94
N PRO A 127 8.03 24.87 2.94
CA PRO A 127 7.61 25.01 1.55
C PRO A 127 6.90 23.74 1.04
N GLY A 128 5.85 23.93 0.24
CA GLY A 128 5.13 22.80 -0.38
C GLY A 128 4.25 22.00 0.58
N ALA A 129 4.01 22.50 1.80
CA ALA A 129 3.07 21.88 2.71
C ALA A 129 1.63 21.92 2.17
N PRO A 130 0.81 20.89 2.48
CA PRO A 130 -0.58 20.90 2.11
C PRO A 130 -1.33 21.98 2.90
N VAL A 131 -2.29 22.63 2.25
CA VAL A 131 -3.39 23.24 3.01
C VAL A 131 -4.22 22.12 3.58
N VAL A 132 -4.52 22.19 4.87
CA VAL A 132 -5.38 21.24 5.57
C VAL A 132 -6.54 21.99 6.23
N ILE A 133 -7.75 21.45 6.13
CA ILE A 133 -8.96 21.98 6.77
C ILE A 133 -9.56 20.90 7.65
N LEU A 134 -9.71 21.20 8.93
CA LEU A 134 -10.54 20.43 9.86
C LEU A 134 -11.97 21.00 9.82
N LYS A 135 -12.90 20.21 9.26
CA LYS A 135 -14.30 20.62 9.13
C LYS A 135 -14.95 20.72 10.50
N ASN A 136 -15.69 21.80 10.74
CA ASN A 136 -16.28 22.12 12.05
C ASN A 136 -15.24 22.15 13.20
N GLY A 137 -13.98 22.46 12.89
CA GLY A 137 -12.84 22.43 13.82
C GLY A 137 -12.98 23.32 15.05
N THR A 138 -13.77 24.40 14.98
CA THR A 138 -14.06 25.25 16.14
C THR A 138 -14.82 24.53 17.27
N ASN A 139 -15.51 23.44 16.95
CA ASN A 139 -16.21 22.58 17.91
C ASN A 139 -15.49 21.23 18.11
N ALA A 140 -14.31 21.05 17.52
CA ALA A 140 -13.60 19.78 17.58
C ALA A 140 -12.78 19.65 18.87
N PRO A 141 -12.68 18.42 19.44
CA PRO A 141 -11.79 18.16 20.57
C PRO A 141 -10.31 18.42 20.25
N LYS A 142 -9.50 18.60 21.30
CA LYS A 142 -8.05 18.79 21.15
C LYS A 142 -7.35 17.62 20.44
N SER A 143 -7.85 16.40 20.60
CA SER A 143 -7.41 15.20 19.87
C SER A 143 -7.56 15.39 18.36
N SER A 144 -8.74 15.76 17.87
CA SER A 144 -9.00 16.06 16.45
C SER A 144 -8.12 17.20 15.91
N ILE A 145 -7.89 18.26 16.69
CA ILE A 145 -6.99 19.35 16.31
C ILE A 145 -5.55 18.84 16.19
N ARG A 146 -5.09 18.00 17.13
CA ARG A 146 -3.76 17.40 17.11
C ARG A 146 -3.59 16.44 15.92
N GLU A 147 -4.58 15.62 15.62
CA GLU A 147 -4.57 14.72 14.47
C GLU A 147 -4.52 15.49 13.14
N ALA A 148 -5.29 16.57 13.01
CA ALA A 148 -5.20 17.45 11.83
C ALA A 148 -3.80 18.07 11.68
N ALA A 149 -3.15 18.43 12.79
CA ALA A 149 -1.77 18.90 12.79
C ALA A 149 -0.78 17.79 12.39
N ILE A 150 -0.90 16.57 12.93
CA ILE A 150 -0.10 15.40 12.51
C ILE A 150 -0.23 15.15 11.01
N PHE A 151 -1.44 15.23 10.47
CA PHE A 151 -1.70 15.07 9.05
C PHE A 151 -1.04 16.18 8.22
N ALA A 152 -1.18 17.44 8.62
CA ALA A 152 -0.53 18.57 7.94
C ALA A 152 1.00 18.43 7.92
N ALA A 153 1.60 18.00 9.04
CA ALA A 153 3.03 17.76 9.14
C ALA A 153 3.48 16.56 8.29
N SER A 154 2.80 15.42 8.44
CA SER A 154 3.17 14.15 7.81
C SER A 154 3.05 14.18 6.29
N TYR A 155 2.09 14.93 5.74
CA TYR A 155 1.93 15.08 4.29
C TYR A 155 2.66 16.30 3.69
N SER A 156 3.54 16.95 4.47
CA SER A 156 4.39 18.06 4.02
C SER A 156 5.79 17.61 3.58
N SER A 157 6.65 18.56 3.18
CA SER A 157 8.05 18.26 2.85
C SER A 157 8.85 17.69 4.02
N LEU A 158 8.41 17.89 5.26
CA LEU A 158 9.06 17.36 6.47
C LEU A 158 9.28 15.84 6.40
N TRP A 159 8.28 15.10 5.92
CA TRP A 159 8.40 13.64 5.76
C TRP A 159 9.46 13.28 4.72
N LYS A 160 9.44 13.93 3.55
CA LYS A 160 10.41 13.74 2.48
C LYS A 160 11.84 14.12 2.92
N GLU A 161 11.97 15.11 3.80
CA GLU A 161 13.24 15.60 4.34
C GLU A 161 13.76 14.78 5.53
N GLY A 162 13.03 13.75 5.96
CA GLY A 162 13.46 12.89 7.06
C GLY A 162 13.28 13.49 8.45
N LYS A 163 12.38 14.47 8.61
CA LYS A 163 12.07 15.08 9.90
C LYS A 163 10.99 14.27 10.61
N TYR A 164 11.25 13.84 11.84
CA TYR A 164 10.30 13.05 12.63
C TYR A 164 9.31 13.92 13.44
N SER A 165 9.52 15.22 13.49
CA SER A 165 8.64 16.18 14.15
C SER A 165 8.52 17.47 13.35
N GLY A 166 7.45 18.24 13.60
CA GLY A 166 7.22 19.51 12.94
C GLY A 166 6.27 20.43 13.68
N ASP A 167 6.44 21.72 13.44
CA ASP A 167 5.53 22.76 13.94
C ASP A 167 4.46 23.07 12.89
N VAL A 168 3.22 22.98 13.32
CA VAL A 168 2.04 23.31 12.51
C VAL A 168 1.34 24.47 13.18
N TYR A 169 0.91 25.44 12.39
CA TYR A 169 -0.01 26.46 12.89
C TYR A 169 -1.42 26.22 12.39
N TYR A 170 -2.39 26.68 13.17
CA TYR A 170 -3.78 26.76 12.75
C TYR A 170 -4.40 28.11 13.06
N VAL A 171 -5.36 28.49 12.21
CA VAL A 171 -6.08 29.77 12.26
C VAL A 171 -7.55 29.60 11.86
N TYR A 172 -8.35 30.61 12.18
CA TYR A 172 -9.74 30.69 11.77
C TYR A 172 -9.86 31.11 10.28
N PRO A 173 -10.98 30.77 9.61
CA PRO A 173 -11.20 31.09 8.20
C PRO A 173 -11.06 32.58 7.85
N ASN A 174 -11.54 33.47 8.73
CA ASN A 174 -11.44 34.93 8.55
C ASN A 174 -10.01 35.47 8.59
N GLN A 175 -9.03 34.65 9.03
CA GLN A 175 -7.62 35.01 9.03
C GLN A 175 -6.90 34.63 7.74
N VAL A 176 -7.56 33.91 6.81
CA VAL A 176 -6.95 33.37 5.59
C VAL A 176 -7.31 34.24 4.40
N SER A 177 -6.32 34.84 3.75
CA SER A 177 -6.47 35.62 2.52
C SER A 177 -5.67 35.01 1.37
N LYS A 178 -6.24 35.05 0.16
CA LYS A 178 -5.53 34.69 -1.09
C LYS A 178 -4.75 35.85 -1.70
N ALA A 179 -5.07 37.07 -1.29
CA ALA A 179 -4.35 38.25 -1.73
C ALA A 179 -3.18 38.50 -0.78
N ALA A 180 -2.01 38.79 -1.36
CA ALA A 180 -0.89 39.34 -0.61
C ALA A 180 -1.28 40.67 0.05
N LYS A 181 -0.50 41.10 1.05
CA LYS A 181 -0.53 42.50 1.46
C LYS A 181 -0.10 43.41 0.31
N HIS A 182 -0.57 44.65 0.34
CA HIS A 182 -0.20 45.65 -0.66
C HIS A 182 1.34 45.81 -0.70
N GLY A 183 1.94 45.54 -1.87
CA GLY A 183 3.39 45.59 -2.08
C GLY A 183 4.16 44.27 -1.84
N GLU A 184 3.51 43.20 -1.38
CA GLU A 184 4.15 41.89 -1.19
C GLU A 184 3.80 40.91 -2.33
N TYR A 185 4.72 40.01 -2.66
CA TYR A 185 4.46 38.90 -3.58
C TYR A 185 4.01 37.66 -2.81
N LEU A 186 2.86 37.08 -3.19
CA LEU A 186 2.41 35.80 -2.67
C LEU A 186 2.61 34.73 -3.77
N PRO A 187 3.43 33.69 -3.53
CA PRO A 187 3.61 32.62 -4.50
C PRO A 187 2.29 31.87 -4.72
N ARG A 188 2.16 31.24 -5.89
CA ARG A 188 0.98 30.46 -6.27
C ARG A 188 0.72 29.35 -5.26
N GLY A 189 -0.53 29.22 -4.78
CA GLY A 189 -0.90 28.33 -3.68
C GLY A 189 -0.52 28.81 -2.27
N GLY A 190 0.06 30.01 -2.13
CA GLY A 190 0.30 30.65 -0.85
C GLY A 190 -0.94 31.35 -0.30
N PHE A 191 -1.00 31.52 1.02
CA PHE A 191 -2.08 32.23 1.71
C PHE A 191 -1.47 33.24 2.68
N TYR A 192 -1.99 34.46 2.63
CA TYR A 192 -1.65 35.50 3.58
C TYR A 192 -2.48 35.31 4.85
N ILE A 193 -1.81 35.21 6.00
CA ILE A 193 -2.46 34.95 7.30
C ILE A 193 -2.42 36.22 8.16
N THR A 194 -3.58 36.70 8.60
CA THR A 194 -3.71 37.84 9.51
C THR A 194 -3.88 37.39 10.97
N GLY A 195 -3.55 38.28 11.90
CA GLY A 195 -3.78 38.03 13.34
C GLY A 195 -2.87 36.97 13.96
N LYS A 196 -3.27 36.48 15.14
CA LYS A 196 -2.50 35.53 15.94
C LYS A 196 -2.63 34.11 15.37
N ARG A 197 -1.49 33.42 15.22
CA ARG A 197 -1.42 31.99 14.89
C ARG A 197 -1.38 31.15 16.17
N ASN A 198 -2.03 29.99 16.15
CA ASN A 198 -1.91 28.99 17.21
C ASN A 198 -0.94 27.90 16.72
N TYR A 199 0.06 27.54 17.51
CA TYR A 199 1.09 26.58 17.13
C TYR A 199 0.95 25.28 17.91
N ILE A 200 1.22 24.16 17.24
CA ILE A 200 1.26 22.82 17.81
C ILE A 200 2.47 22.09 17.23
N SER A 201 3.34 21.61 18.11
CA SER A 201 4.42 20.69 17.75
C SER A 201 3.92 19.25 17.82
N VAL A 202 4.16 18.49 16.76
CA VAL A 202 3.70 17.10 16.62
C VAL A 202 4.82 16.20 16.10
N GLU A 203 4.79 14.95 16.54
CA GLU A 203 5.54 13.87 15.91
C GLU A 203 4.78 13.40 14.66
N LEU A 204 5.51 13.18 13.57
CA LEU A 204 4.93 12.70 12.33
C LEU A 204 4.63 11.21 12.47
N ASN A 205 3.44 10.81 12.05
CA ASN A 205 3.06 9.41 11.92
C ASN A 205 2.02 9.26 10.81
N CYS A 206 1.98 8.06 10.24
CA CYS A 206 0.98 7.72 9.25
C CYS A 206 0.69 6.22 9.33
N ALA A 207 -0.58 5.87 9.16
CA ALA A 207 -1.02 4.51 8.95
C ALA A 207 -1.92 4.45 7.72
N ILE A 208 -1.99 3.27 7.10
CA ILE A 208 -2.88 2.95 5.99
C ILE A 208 -3.64 1.69 6.35
N GLY A 209 -4.93 1.66 6.09
CA GLY A 209 -5.78 0.54 6.43
C GLY A 209 -7.00 0.40 5.54
N VAL A 210 -7.79 -0.63 5.82
CA VAL A 210 -9.01 -0.99 5.11
C VAL A 210 -10.19 -0.91 6.08
N GLU A 211 -11.21 -0.17 5.70
CA GLU A 211 -12.51 -0.12 6.38
C GLU A 211 -13.50 -0.96 5.55
N LEU A 212 -13.69 -2.21 5.94
CA LEU A 212 -14.54 -3.20 5.25
C LEU A 212 -15.99 -2.76 5.21
N SER A 213 -16.48 -2.20 6.32
CA SER A 213 -17.85 -1.70 6.45
C SER A 213 -18.22 -0.66 5.38
N LYS A 214 -17.23 0.08 4.86
CA LYS A 214 -17.40 1.06 3.76
C LYS A 214 -16.65 0.69 2.48
N LEU A 215 -16.07 -0.52 2.44
CA LEU A 215 -15.33 -1.09 1.32
C LEU A 215 -14.30 -0.10 0.74
N ARG A 216 -13.45 0.50 1.60
CA ARG A 216 -12.48 1.53 1.17
C ARG A 216 -11.15 1.44 1.90
N VAL A 217 -10.11 1.96 1.25
CA VAL A 217 -8.84 2.29 1.88
C VAL A 217 -8.97 3.61 2.64
N ILE A 218 -8.36 3.68 3.80
CA ILE A 218 -8.20 4.89 4.61
C ILE A 218 -6.72 5.06 4.99
N GLY A 219 -6.29 6.29 5.21
CA GLY A 219 -4.94 6.57 5.68
C GLY A 219 -4.79 7.98 6.21
N GLY A 220 -3.85 8.18 7.14
CA GLY A 220 -3.74 9.41 7.92
C GLY A 220 -3.04 9.16 9.26
N PRO A 221 -3.25 10.02 10.27
CA PRO A 221 -2.69 9.84 11.61
C PRO A 221 -3.06 8.46 12.19
N THR A 222 -2.10 7.82 12.86
CA THR A 222 -2.23 6.43 13.32
C THR A 222 -3.46 6.19 14.19
N ASP A 223 -3.74 7.07 15.16
CA ASP A 223 -4.86 6.90 16.09
C ASP A 223 -6.22 6.95 15.38
N ALA A 224 -6.34 7.83 14.38
CA ALA A 224 -7.53 7.93 13.55
C ALA A 224 -7.75 6.65 12.72
N ILE A 225 -6.68 6.09 12.12
CA ILE A 225 -6.80 4.88 11.30
C ILE A 225 -7.09 3.65 12.15
N LYS A 226 -6.45 3.52 13.32
CA LYS A 226 -6.76 2.46 14.30
C LYS A 226 -8.23 2.45 14.73
N ARG A 227 -8.89 3.61 14.74
CA ARG A 227 -10.29 3.73 15.15
C ARG A 227 -11.27 3.11 14.14
N TYR A 228 -10.95 3.15 12.85
CA TYR A 228 -11.90 2.81 11.78
C TYR A 228 -11.48 1.63 10.89
N ALA A 229 -10.20 1.29 10.85
CA ALA A 229 -9.70 0.20 10.03
C ALA A 229 -9.91 -1.16 10.70
N ASP A 230 -10.36 -2.14 9.92
CA ASP A 230 -10.38 -3.55 10.31
C ASP A 230 -8.95 -4.14 10.25
N TYR A 231 -8.20 -3.75 9.21
CA TYR A 231 -6.78 -4.09 9.04
C TYR A 231 -5.98 -2.82 8.73
N TYR A 232 -4.86 -2.61 9.40
CA TYR A 232 -4.00 -1.44 9.16
C TYR A 232 -2.52 -1.77 9.31
N ILE A 233 -1.71 -0.90 8.71
CA ILE A 233 -0.25 -0.93 8.75
C ILE A 233 0.23 0.48 9.08
N GLU A 234 1.08 0.61 10.10
CA GLU A 234 1.83 1.83 10.37
C GLU A 234 3.03 1.93 9.43
N ILE A 235 3.30 3.15 8.96
CA ILE A 235 4.48 3.44 8.17
C ILE A 235 5.30 4.54 8.85
N GLU A 236 6.59 4.55 8.54
CA GLU A 236 7.51 5.59 8.98
C GLU A 236 8.42 6.02 7.82
N ILE A 237 9.17 7.08 8.04
CA ILE A 237 10.16 7.58 7.10
C ILE A 237 11.17 6.46 6.82
N GLY A 238 11.47 6.25 5.54
CA GLY A 238 12.26 5.10 5.11
C GLY A 238 12.90 5.31 3.74
N ASP A 239 13.16 4.19 3.06
CA ASP A 239 14.01 4.11 1.88
C ASP A 239 13.28 3.62 0.62
N LYS A 240 12.08 3.06 0.75
CA LYS A 240 11.28 2.58 -0.38
C LYS A 240 10.50 3.71 -1.04
N ASP A 241 10.43 3.66 -2.37
CA ASP A 241 9.58 4.59 -3.12
C ASP A 241 8.09 4.22 -3.00
N PRO A 242 7.17 5.16 -3.28
CA PRO A 242 5.74 4.92 -3.11
C PRO A 242 5.16 3.75 -3.91
N ASN A 243 5.70 3.45 -5.10
CA ASN A 243 5.17 2.36 -5.93
C ASN A 243 5.54 1.01 -5.31
N GLU A 244 6.81 0.80 -4.96
CA GLU A 244 7.27 -0.40 -4.27
C GLU A 244 6.48 -0.62 -2.96
N LEU A 245 6.39 0.43 -2.14
CA LEU A 245 5.73 0.35 -0.84
C LEU A 245 4.22 0.11 -0.96
N SER A 246 3.55 0.68 -1.96
CA SER A 246 2.11 0.46 -2.16
C SER A 246 1.79 -0.99 -2.49
N VAL A 247 2.65 -1.67 -3.26
CA VAL A 247 2.52 -3.10 -3.58
C VAL A 247 2.73 -3.93 -2.31
N GLU A 248 3.74 -3.60 -1.50
CA GLU A 248 4.03 -4.30 -0.26
C GLU A 248 2.89 -4.17 0.77
N ILE A 249 2.39 -2.95 0.98
CA ILE A 249 1.26 -2.67 1.88
C ILE A 249 0.00 -3.38 1.40
N SER A 250 -0.30 -3.34 0.10
CA SER A 250 -1.46 -4.03 -0.48
C SER A 250 -1.42 -5.54 -0.19
N LYS A 251 -0.27 -6.18 -0.42
CA LYS A 251 -0.07 -7.61 -0.12
C LYS A 251 -0.20 -7.91 1.37
N ARG A 252 0.37 -7.08 2.24
CA ARG A 252 0.38 -7.31 3.67
C ARG A 252 -1.02 -7.11 4.28
N LEU A 253 -1.77 -6.10 3.84
CA LEU A 253 -3.18 -5.91 4.23
C LEU A 253 -4.04 -7.12 3.82
N ALA A 254 -3.86 -7.62 2.59
CA ALA A 254 -4.57 -8.80 2.11
C ALA A 254 -4.24 -10.06 2.95
N GLY A 255 -2.96 -10.29 3.26
CA GLY A 255 -2.54 -11.43 4.07
C GLY A 255 -3.00 -11.37 5.54
N MET A 256 -3.34 -10.20 6.06
CA MET A 256 -3.94 -10.05 7.41
C MET A 256 -5.41 -10.46 7.45
N ALA A 257 -6.08 -10.55 6.29
CA ALA A 257 -7.54 -10.61 6.22
C ALA A 257 -8.14 -12.02 6.23
N GLY A 258 -7.32 -13.09 6.24
CA GLY A 258 -7.78 -14.47 6.29
C GLY A 258 -8.85 -14.77 5.23
N ASP A 259 -10.06 -15.14 5.65
CA ASP A 259 -11.19 -15.46 4.77
C ASP A 259 -11.65 -14.28 3.90
N GLU A 260 -11.33 -13.04 4.28
CA GLU A 260 -11.70 -11.82 3.57
C GLU A 260 -10.61 -11.36 2.58
N GLU A 261 -9.54 -12.13 2.38
CA GLU A 261 -8.39 -11.79 1.54
C GLU A 261 -8.80 -11.28 0.15
N HIS A 262 -9.68 -12.00 -0.55
CA HIS A 262 -10.12 -11.59 -1.89
C HIS A 262 -10.87 -10.26 -1.91
N ILE A 263 -11.60 -9.93 -0.84
CA ILE A 263 -12.31 -8.65 -0.70
C ILE A 263 -11.28 -7.55 -0.45
N VAL A 264 -10.33 -7.79 0.46
CA VAL A 264 -9.27 -6.82 0.78
C VAL A 264 -8.38 -6.55 -0.43
N ARG A 265 -7.99 -7.58 -1.21
CA ARG A 265 -7.26 -7.40 -2.49
C ARG A 265 -8.00 -6.51 -3.47
N ALA A 266 -9.32 -6.64 -3.54
CA ALA A 266 -10.15 -5.82 -4.42
C ALA A 266 -10.33 -4.38 -3.93
N ILE A 267 -10.23 -4.13 -2.62
CA ILE A 267 -10.33 -2.78 -2.02
C ILE A 267 -8.96 -2.08 -2.03
N ALA A 268 -7.94 -2.74 -1.50
CA ALA A 268 -6.61 -2.19 -1.24
C ALA A 268 -5.65 -2.47 -2.39
N THR A 269 -6.03 -2.06 -3.60
CA THR A 269 -5.10 -2.11 -4.73
C THR A 269 -3.91 -1.18 -4.49
N PRO A 270 -2.73 -1.43 -5.10
CA PRO A 270 -1.58 -0.53 -4.97
C PRO A 270 -1.92 0.94 -5.29
N ASP A 271 -2.74 1.17 -6.31
CA ASP A 271 -3.19 2.52 -6.68
C ASP A 271 -4.08 3.19 -5.63
N GLU A 272 -4.96 2.45 -4.96
CA GLU A 272 -5.78 3.00 -3.87
C GLU A 272 -4.93 3.26 -2.61
N VAL A 273 -4.00 2.37 -2.29
CA VAL A 273 -3.03 2.53 -1.19
C VAL A 273 -2.13 3.75 -1.41
N ALA A 274 -1.59 3.92 -2.62
CA ALA A 274 -0.66 5.00 -2.95
C ALA A 274 -1.25 6.40 -2.72
N LYS A 275 -2.58 6.56 -2.82
CA LYS A 275 -3.26 7.84 -2.58
C LYS A 275 -3.13 8.36 -1.15
N PHE A 276 -2.82 7.47 -0.21
CA PHE A 276 -2.67 7.76 1.22
C PHE A 276 -1.21 7.79 1.67
N LEU A 277 -0.24 7.55 0.79
CA LEU A 277 1.16 7.65 1.17
C LEU A 277 1.59 9.12 1.35
N PRO A 278 2.34 9.44 2.42
CA PRO A 278 3.08 10.69 2.55
C PRO A 278 4.05 10.93 1.37
N PRO A 279 4.45 12.19 1.10
CA PRO A 279 5.44 12.47 0.08
C PRO A 279 6.83 11.95 0.50
N GLY A 280 7.58 11.40 -0.46
CA GLY A 280 8.94 10.92 -0.23
C GLY A 280 9.01 9.41 -0.04
N ARG A 281 10.10 8.95 0.56
CA ARG A 281 10.36 7.53 0.80
C ARG A 281 9.89 7.13 2.19
N SER A 282 9.33 5.94 2.28
CA SER A 282 8.75 5.41 3.51
C SER A 282 9.08 3.93 3.63
N LYS A 283 8.85 3.35 4.80
CA LYS A 283 8.92 1.90 5.03
C LYS A 283 7.81 1.50 5.98
N ILE A 284 7.47 0.21 6.00
CA ILE A 284 6.55 -0.31 6.99
C ILE A 284 7.25 -0.30 8.35
N LYS A 285 6.57 0.25 9.35
CA LYS A 285 7.03 0.22 10.74
C LYS A 285 6.90 -1.21 11.26
N LEU A 286 8.02 -1.77 11.73
CA LEU A 286 8.11 -3.15 12.21
C LEU A 286 7.53 -3.31 13.61
#